data_AF-A0AAV3EKX0-F1
#
_entry.id   AF-A0AAV3EKX0-F1
#
_cell.length_a   1.000
_cell.length_b   1.000
_cell.length_c   1.000
_cell.angle_alpha   90.00
_cell.angle_beta   90.00
_cell.angle_gamma   90.00
#
_symmetry.space_group_name_H-M   'P 1'
#
loop_
_entity.id
_entity.type
_entity.pdbx_description
1 polymer ?
#
loop_
_entity_poly.entity_id
_entity_poly.type
_entity_poly.pdbx_seq_one_letter_code
_entity_poly.pdbx_strand_id
1 'polypeptide(L)'
;MAVKREWTDSEKQSLLEHVTECKKKNITIKDAAKLFSNMYPYITPGQARVYYYKLINETENFRKRYLQRVWTNEENNILFDYVAEFKNKRKIEIFDMLSVKLNRHPKAIASHYYSLKNNSYRKNVKYYSQIINNTSPSNFGTLFFKISKIHEIYEKALEIESILHKEESIIELKVQLSEVCSRINSIERKIVSF
;
A
#
# COMPACT_ATOMS: atom_id res chain seq x y z
N MET A 1 -19.59 -31.94 -4.28
CA MET A 1 -19.58 -31.48 -2.87
C MET A 1 -18.45 -32.23 -2.17
N ALA A 2 -17.39 -31.54 -1.72
CA ALA A 2 -16.30 -32.21 -1.02
C ALA A 2 -16.75 -32.60 0.40
N VAL A 3 -16.71 -33.90 0.70
CA VAL A 3 -17.08 -34.47 2.00
C VAL A 3 -16.27 -33.77 3.10
N LYS A 4 -16.96 -33.17 4.08
CA LYS A 4 -16.38 -32.65 5.33
C LYS A 4 -15.92 -33.85 6.18
N ARG A 5 -14.78 -34.44 5.84
CA ARG A 5 -14.12 -35.43 6.71
C ARG A 5 -13.61 -34.72 7.97
N GLU A 6 -13.94 -35.26 9.12
CA GLU A 6 -13.32 -34.86 10.38
C GLU A 6 -11.91 -35.43 10.47
N TRP A 7 -10.96 -34.58 10.88
CA TRP A 7 -9.58 -34.99 11.09
C TRP A 7 -9.45 -35.62 12.47
N THR A 8 -8.71 -36.73 12.56
CA THR A 8 -8.42 -37.39 13.84
C THR A 8 -7.41 -36.57 14.65
N ASP A 9 -7.35 -36.77 15.97
CA ASP A 9 -6.38 -36.08 16.80
C ASP A 9 -4.93 -36.46 16.47
N SER A 10 -4.70 -37.69 16.01
CA SER A 10 -3.39 -38.13 15.50
C SER A 10 -2.99 -37.38 14.22
N GLU A 11 -3.92 -37.16 13.30
CA GLU A 11 -3.68 -36.40 12.06
C GLU A 11 -3.40 -34.92 12.36
N LYS A 12 -4.11 -34.34 13.35
CA LYS A 12 -3.90 -32.96 13.81
C LYS A 12 -2.48 -32.79 14.35
N GLN A 13 -2.06 -33.68 15.25
CA GLN A 13 -0.75 -33.61 15.89
C GLN A 13 0.38 -33.84 14.88
N SER A 14 0.23 -34.86 14.04
CA SER A 14 1.19 -35.19 12.96
C SER A 14 1.37 -34.01 11.99
N LEU A 15 0.29 -33.33 11.60
CA LEU A 15 0.37 -32.14 10.74
C LEU A 15 1.12 -30.98 11.41
N LEU A 16 0.87 -30.73 12.70
CA LEU A 16 1.54 -29.67 13.45
C LEU A 16 3.04 -29.95 13.60
N GLU A 17 3.40 -31.18 13.95
CA GLU A 17 4.80 -31.62 14.10
C GLU A 17 5.54 -31.53 12.77
N HIS A 18 4.96 -32.12 11.71
CA HIS A 18 5.57 -32.12 10.38
C HIS A 18 5.86 -30.71 9.85
N VAL A 19 4.88 -29.81 9.91
CA VAL A 19 5.08 -28.43 9.44
C VAL A 19 6.09 -27.68 10.32
N THR A 20 6.16 -27.99 11.62
CA THR A 20 7.13 -27.39 12.53
C THR A 20 8.56 -27.84 12.21
N GLU A 21 8.77 -29.12 11.91
CA GLU A 21 10.08 -29.63 11.46
C GLU A 21 10.48 -29.07 10.08
N CYS A 22 9.55 -29.01 9.13
CA CYS A 22 9.78 -28.39 7.83
C CYS A 22 10.18 -26.91 7.97
N LYS A 23 9.53 -26.16 8.87
CA LYS A 23 9.91 -24.77 9.16
C LYS A 23 11.33 -24.64 9.70
N LYS A 24 11.78 -25.54 10.59
CA LYS A 24 13.17 -25.57 11.08
C LYS A 24 14.19 -25.74 9.94
N LYS A 25 13.78 -26.38 8.83
CA LYS A 25 14.57 -26.59 7.62
C LYS A 25 14.34 -25.53 6.53
N ASN A 26 13.74 -24.38 6.86
CA ASN A 26 13.40 -23.29 5.93
C ASN A 26 12.46 -23.71 4.77
N ILE A 27 11.65 -24.75 4.94
CA ILE A 27 10.68 -25.18 3.93
C ILE A 27 9.40 -24.35 4.06
N THR A 28 8.86 -23.90 2.93
CA THR A 28 7.62 -23.11 2.93
C THR A 28 6.42 -23.94 3.38
N ILE A 29 5.40 -23.31 3.97
CA ILE A 29 4.17 -24.00 4.40
C ILE A 29 3.46 -24.68 3.22
N LYS A 30 3.57 -24.12 2.00
CA LYS A 30 3.02 -24.71 0.78
C LYS A 30 3.70 -26.05 0.47
N ASP A 31 5.03 -26.08 0.54
CA ASP A 31 5.81 -27.27 0.23
C ASP A 31 5.71 -28.31 1.35
N ALA A 32 5.67 -27.88 2.61
CA ALA A 32 5.41 -28.75 3.75
C ALA A 32 4.03 -29.43 3.64
N ALA A 33 2.98 -28.71 3.23
CA ALA A 33 1.67 -29.30 3.01
C ALA A 33 1.67 -30.33 1.86
N LYS A 34 2.49 -30.11 0.82
CA LYS A 34 2.67 -31.08 -0.27
C LYS A 34 3.39 -32.34 0.22
N LEU A 35 4.43 -32.21 1.02
CA LEU A 35 5.14 -33.34 1.61
C LEU A 35 4.25 -34.14 2.56
N PHE A 36 3.42 -33.46 3.36
CA PHE A 36 2.43 -34.11 4.22
C PHE A 36 1.42 -34.95 3.42
N SER A 37 0.92 -34.42 2.30
CA SER A 37 0.02 -35.15 1.41
C SER A 37 0.64 -36.36 0.74
N ASN A 38 1.97 -36.41 0.60
CA ASN A 38 2.64 -37.61 0.11
C ASN A 38 2.64 -38.73 1.17
N MET A 39 2.71 -38.37 2.46
CA MET A 39 2.63 -39.31 3.58
C MET A 39 1.18 -39.75 3.90
N TYR A 40 0.22 -38.87 3.63
CA TYR A 40 -1.21 -39.13 3.80
C TYR A 40 -1.95 -38.86 2.48
N PRO A 41 -1.91 -39.80 1.50
CA PRO A 41 -2.43 -39.59 0.14
C PRO A 41 -3.92 -39.22 0.05
N TYR A 42 -4.68 -39.52 1.10
CA TYR A 42 -6.09 -39.20 1.22
C TYR A 42 -6.35 -37.74 1.67
N ILE A 43 -5.31 -36.97 1.99
CA ILE A 43 -5.36 -35.54 2.32
C ILE A 43 -4.68 -34.77 1.20
N THR A 44 -5.41 -33.90 0.52
CA THR A 44 -4.82 -33.05 -0.53
C THR A 44 -3.92 -31.96 0.05
N PRO A 45 -2.92 -31.46 -0.71
CA PRO A 45 -2.03 -30.39 -0.22
C PRO A 45 -2.80 -29.12 0.18
N GLY A 46 -3.90 -28.84 -0.52
CA GLY A 46 -4.80 -27.74 -0.18
C GLY A 46 -5.48 -27.94 1.18
N GLN A 47 -6.00 -29.15 1.44
CA GLN A 47 -6.63 -29.49 2.72
C GLN A 47 -5.61 -29.43 3.86
N ALA A 48 -4.43 -30.02 3.71
CA ALA A 48 -3.36 -29.96 4.71
C ALA A 48 -2.97 -28.52 5.03
N ARG A 49 -2.81 -27.67 4.01
CA ARG A 49 -2.45 -26.27 4.20
C ARG A 49 -3.55 -25.49 4.94
N VAL A 50 -4.80 -25.59 4.49
CA VAL A 50 -5.94 -24.89 5.11
C VAL A 50 -6.13 -25.33 6.56
N TYR A 51 -6.03 -26.65 6.79
CA TYR A 51 -6.24 -27.23 8.10
C TYR A 51 -5.09 -26.93 9.07
N TYR A 52 -3.84 -26.92 8.60
CA TYR A 52 -2.71 -26.41 9.39
C TYR A 52 -3.01 -24.99 9.87
N TYR A 53 -3.37 -24.09 8.96
CA TYR A 53 -3.73 -22.72 9.35
C TYR A 53 -4.90 -22.66 10.32
N LYS A 54 -5.83 -23.61 10.30
CA LYS A 54 -6.91 -23.69 11.28
C LYS A 54 -6.37 -24.10 12.66
N LEU A 55 -5.55 -25.14 12.74
CA LEU A 55 -4.98 -25.67 13.99
C LEU A 55 -4.05 -24.67 14.70
N ILE A 56 -3.20 -23.94 13.97
CA ILE A 56 -2.40 -22.87 14.59
C ILE A 56 -3.25 -21.72 15.13
N ASN A 57 -4.48 -21.52 14.63
CA ASN A 57 -5.40 -20.54 15.23
C ASN A 57 -6.20 -21.11 16.42
N GLU A 58 -6.37 -22.43 16.50
CA GLU A 58 -7.20 -23.12 17.51
C GLU A 58 -6.40 -23.59 18.73
N THR A 59 -5.09 -23.81 18.60
CA THR A 59 -4.22 -24.21 19.72
C THR A 59 -4.04 -23.06 20.73
N GLU A 60 -4.19 -23.34 22.02
CA GLU A 60 -4.31 -22.39 23.15
C GLU A 60 -3.18 -21.34 23.29
N ASN A 61 -2.04 -21.53 22.63
CA ASN A 61 -0.98 -20.50 22.53
C ASN A 61 -1.43 -19.26 21.73
N PHE A 62 -2.52 -19.35 20.96
CA PHE A 62 -3.06 -18.29 20.12
C PHE A 62 -3.88 -17.25 20.90
N ARG A 63 -4.73 -17.69 21.84
CA ARG A 63 -5.46 -16.80 22.75
C ARG A 63 -4.54 -16.13 23.77
N LYS A 64 -3.47 -16.81 24.19
CA LYS A 64 -2.48 -16.27 25.15
C LYS A 64 -1.56 -15.19 24.53
N ARG A 65 -1.22 -15.27 23.23
CA ARG A 65 -0.35 -14.28 22.56
C ARG A 65 -1.08 -13.04 22.08
N TYR A 66 -2.34 -13.16 21.65
CA TYR A 66 -3.08 -12.06 21.04
C TYR A 66 -4.43 -11.88 21.74
N LEU A 67 -4.46 -11.03 22.77
CA LEU A 67 -5.69 -10.62 23.42
C LEU A 67 -6.63 -9.95 22.41
N GLN A 68 -7.91 -10.31 22.43
CA GLN A 68 -8.94 -9.55 21.72
C GLN A 68 -9.09 -8.19 22.41
N ARG A 69 -8.54 -7.15 21.78
CA ARG A 69 -8.65 -5.76 22.22
C ARG A 69 -9.29 -4.90 21.12
N VAL A 70 -10.05 -3.89 21.53
CA VAL A 70 -10.67 -2.92 20.63
C VAL A 70 -9.59 -2.23 19.80
N TRP A 71 -9.86 -1.99 18.52
CA TRP A 71 -8.92 -1.28 17.64
C TRP A 71 -8.84 0.20 18.01
N THR A 72 -7.63 0.69 18.26
CA THR A 72 -7.42 2.12 18.56
C THR A 72 -7.18 2.92 17.28
N ASN A 73 -7.35 4.24 17.37
CA ASN A 73 -7.04 5.13 16.24
C ASN A 73 -5.55 5.11 15.88
N GLU A 74 -4.66 4.94 16.87
CA GLU A 74 -3.22 4.80 16.62
C GLU A 74 -2.90 3.52 15.86
N GLU A 75 -3.51 2.39 16.23
CA GLU A 75 -3.35 1.14 15.50
C GLU A 75 -3.87 1.25 14.05
N ASN A 76 -4.95 2.02 13.83
CA ASN A 76 -5.47 2.30 12.49
C ASN A 76 -4.48 3.14 11.67
N ASN A 77 -3.90 4.19 12.26
CA ASN A 77 -2.93 5.03 11.59
C ASN A 77 -1.68 4.21 11.22
N ILE A 78 -1.12 3.47 12.19
CA ILE A 78 0.03 2.60 11.96
C ILE A 78 -0.26 1.58 10.85
N LEU A 79 -1.45 0.98 10.84
CA LEU A 79 -1.86 0.04 9.79
C LEU A 79 -1.85 0.70 8.41
N PHE A 80 -2.46 1.88 8.25
CA PHE A 80 -2.52 2.54 6.94
C PHE A 80 -1.16 3.06 6.48
N ASP A 81 -0.36 3.62 7.40
CA ASP A 81 0.98 4.11 7.12
C ASP A 81 1.88 2.96 6.63
N TYR A 82 1.87 1.82 7.33
CA TYR A 82 2.64 0.64 6.91
C TYR A 82 2.18 0.10 5.55
N VAL A 83 0.88 0.09 5.30
CA VAL A 83 0.33 -0.41 4.05
C VAL A 83 0.69 0.52 2.87
N ALA A 84 0.86 1.82 3.12
CA ALA A 84 1.32 2.81 2.14
C ALA A 84 2.84 2.72 1.92
N GLU A 85 3.61 2.62 3.00
CA GLU A 85 5.08 2.48 2.99
C GLU A 85 5.51 1.25 2.18
N PHE A 86 4.86 0.10 2.42
CA PHE A 86 5.17 -1.16 1.75
C PHE A 86 4.24 -1.46 0.56
N LYS A 87 3.80 -0.43 -0.19
CA LYS A 87 2.85 -0.59 -1.31
C LYS A 87 3.26 -1.64 -2.35
N ASN A 88 4.56 -1.88 -2.52
CA ASN A 88 5.13 -2.83 -3.48
C ASN A 88 5.16 -4.29 -2.99
N LYS A 89 4.85 -4.57 -1.71
CA LYS A 89 4.81 -5.93 -1.14
C LYS A 89 3.41 -6.53 -1.21
N ARG A 90 3.32 -7.86 -1.14
CA ARG A 90 2.00 -8.52 -1.06
C ARG A 90 1.36 -8.21 0.29
N LYS A 91 0.05 -7.92 0.30
CA LYS A 91 -0.68 -7.54 1.53
C LYS A 91 -0.52 -8.56 2.67
N ILE A 92 -0.46 -9.85 2.34
CA ILE A 92 -0.24 -10.91 3.34
C ILE A 92 1.10 -10.75 4.07
N GLU A 93 2.16 -10.40 3.35
CA GLU A 93 3.51 -10.17 3.91
C GLU A 93 3.51 -8.91 4.79
N ILE A 94 2.78 -7.87 4.39
CA ILE A 94 2.62 -6.64 5.17
C ILE A 94 1.89 -6.92 6.49
N PHE A 95 0.82 -7.72 6.46
CA PHE A 95 0.07 -8.09 7.67
C PHE A 95 0.89 -8.98 8.61
N ASP A 96 1.71 -9.87 8.07
CA ASP A 96 2.65 -10.68 8.86
C ASP A 96 3.69 -9.78 9.54
N MET A 97 4.24 -8.77 8.86
CA MET A 97 5.17 -7.80 9.45
C MET A 97 4.49 -6.93 10.54
N LEU A 98 3.28 -6.45 10.28
CA LEU A 98 2.50 -5.67 11.23
C LEU A 98 2.11 -6.46 12.49
N SER A 99 2.05 -7.79 12.39
CA SER A 99 1.63 -8.61 13.53
C SER A 99 2.52 -8.46 14.75
N VAL A 100 3.83 -8.32 14.51
CA VAL A 100 4.83 -8.09 15.56
C VAL A 100 4.66 -6.69 16.15
N LYS A 101 4.50 -5.67 15.30
CA LYS A 101 4.42 -4.26 15.70
C LYS A 101 3.14 -3.93 16.48
N LEU A 102 2.01 -4.46 16.04
CA LEU A 102 0.71 -4.23 16.68
C LEU A 102 0.39 -5.25 17.77
N ASN A 103 1.24 -6.26 17.96
CA ASN A 103 0.94 -7.45 18.74
C ASN A 103 -0.49 -7.95 18.46
N ARG A 104 -0.80 -8.13 17.18
CA ARG A 104 -2.11 -8.57 16.69
C ARG A 104 -1.93 -9.63 15.64
N HIS A 105 -2.90 -10.54 15.57
CA HIS A 105 -2.84 -11.62 14.60
C HIS A 105 -2.95 -11.08 13.15
N PRO A 106 -2.14 -11.56 12.18
CA PRO A 106 -2.20 -11.12 10.78
C PRO A 106 -3.59 -11.18 10.15
N LYS A 107 -4.38 -12.23 10.45
CA LYS A 107 -5.76 -12.32 9.95
C LYS A 107 -6.70 -11.28 10.58
N ALA A 108 -6.48 -10.93 11.85
CA ALA A 108 -7.28 -9.89 12.50
C ALA A 108 -6.97 -8.53 11.88
N ILE A 109 -5.68 -8.26 11.61
CA ILE A 109 -5.22 -7.09 10.88
C ILE A 109 -5.84 -7.05 9.48
N ALA A 110 -5.78 -8.15 8.73
CA ALA A 110 -6.38 -8.24 7.40
C ALA A 110 -7.89 -7.97 7.43
N SER A 111 -8.61 -8.66 8.32
CA SER A 111 -10.06 -8.51 8.47
C SER A 111 -10.45 -7.07 8.79
N HIS A 112 -9.71 -6.43 9.70
CA HIS A 112 -9.93 -5.04 10.09
C HIS A 112 -9.58 -4.05 8.97
N TYR A 113 -8.45 -4.23 8.28
CA TYR A 113 -8.08 -3.42 7.13
C TYR A 113 -9.18 -3.41 6.06
N TYR A 114 -9.70 -4.59 5.69
CA TYR A 114 -10.76 -4.69 4.70
C TYR A 114 -12.10 -4.17 5.22
N SER A 115 -12.41 -4.29 6.51
CA SER A 115 -13.63 -3.70 7.08
C SER A 115 -13.60 -2.18 7.02
N LEU A 116 -12.46 -1.55 7.36
CA LEU A 116 -12.25 -0.11 7.27
C LEU A 116 -12.33 0.39 5.82
N LYS A 117 -11.65 -0.31 4.89
CA LYS A 117 -11.68 0.04 3.47
C LYS A 117 -13.10 -0.05 2.90
N ASN A 118 -13.83 -1.11 3.23
CA ASN A 118 -15.21 -1.30 2.78
C ASN A 118 -16.17 -0.27 3.39
N ASN A 119 -15.98 0.11 4.65
CA ASN A 119 -16.79 1.14 5.30
C ASN A 119 -16.54 2.53 4.71
N SER A 120 -15.28 2.87 4.40
CA SER A 120 -14.94 4.10 3.68
C SER A 120 -15.61 4.13 2.29
N TYR A 121 -15.52 3.03 1.54
CA TYR A 121 -16.17 2.91 0.24
C TYR A 121 -17.70 3.08 0.35
N ARG A 122 -18.36 2.40 1.29
CA ARG A 122 -19.81 2.54 1.50
C ARG A 122 -20.22 3.96 1.91
N LYS A 123 -19.44 4.64 2.75
CA LYS A 123 -19.69 6.05 3.11
C LYS A 123 -19.57 6.96 1.89
N ASN A 124 -18.53 6.78 1.09
CA ASN A 124 -18.33 7.57 -0.13
C ASN A 124 -19.44 7.32 -1.15
N VAL A 125 -19.81 6.07 -1.41
CA VAL A 125 -20.93 5.75 -2.31
C VAL A 125 -22.23 6.39 -1.85
N LYS A 126 -22.54 6.33 -0.54
CA LYS A 126 -23.73 6.97 0.02
C LYS A 126 -23.68 8.49 -0.16
N TYR A 127 -22.54 9.12 0.10
CA TYR A 127 -22.33 10.55 -0.07
C TYR A 127 -22.47 10.99 -1.54
N TYR A 128 -21.81 10.31 -2.48
CA TYR A 128 -21.94 10.59 -3.90
C TYR A 128 -23.37 10.34 -4.41
N SER A 129 -24.05 9.28 -3.95
CA SER A 129 -25.46 9.07 -4.29
C SER A 129 -26.37 10.17 -3.76
N GLN A 130 -26.09 10.73 -2.57
CA GLN A 130 -26.84 11.86 -2.03
C GLN A 130 -26.59 13.14 -2.84
N ILE A 131 -25.35 13.39 -3.26
CA ILE A 131 -25.04 14.51 -4.16
C ILE A 131 -25.77 14.33 -5.49
N ILE A 132 -25.68 13.16 -6.11
CA ILE A 132 -26.32 12.88 -7.40
C ILE A 132 -27.84 13.03 -7.30
N ASN A 133 -28.45 12.51 -6.23
CA ASN A 133 -29.90 12.56 -6.05
C ASN A 133 -30.41 13.95 -5.67
N ASN A 134 -29.60 14.79 -5.00
CA ASN A 134 -29.99 16.12 -4.55
C ASN A 134 -29.53 17.25 -5.48
N THR A 135 -28.82 16.93 -6.57
CA THR A 135 -28.33 17.91 -7.53
C THR A 135 -29.09 17.75 -8.84
N SER A 136 -29.81 18.79 -9.26
CA SER A 136 -30.51 18.77 -10.55
C SER A 136 -29.51 18.58 -11.71
N PRO A 137 -29.91 17.92 -12.81
CA PRO A 137 -29.05 17.75 -13.99
C PRO A 137 -28.45 19.07 -14.53
N SER A 138 -29.19 20.17 -14.39
CA SER A 138 -28.75 21.53 -14.74
C SER A 138 -27.57 22.04 -13.88
N ASN A 139 -27.52 21.65 -12.61
CA ASN A 139 -26.43 22.03 -11.70
C ASN A 139 -25.15 21.24 -12.00
N PHE A 140 -25.26 20.00 -12.48
CA PHE A 140 -24.10 19.23 -12.96
C PHE A 140 -23.46 19.84 -14.20
N GLY A 141 -24.25 20.27 -15.19
CA GLY A 141 -23.72 20.98 -16.36
C GLY A 141 -23.00 22.28 -15.99
N THR A 142 -23.56 23.03 -15.04
CA THR A 142 -22.94 24.25 -14.51
C THR A 142 -21.64 23.96 -13.77
N LEU A 143 -21.59 22.89 -12.98
CA LEU A 143 -20.39 22.47 -12.27
C LEU A 143 -19.28 22.04 -13.24
N PHE A 144 -19.61 21.26 -14.26
CA PHE A 144 -18.68 20.82 -15.28
C PHE A 144 -18.10 22.02 -16.04
N PHE A 145 -18.94 22.98 -16.43
CA PHE A 145 -18.49 24.21 -17.08
C PHE A 145 -17.54 25.04 -16.20
N LYS A 146 -17.82 25.13 -14.89
CA LYS A 146 -16.92 25.80 -13.93
C LYS A 146 -15.57 25.08 -13.83
N ILE A 147 -15.57 23.74 -13.78
CA ILE A 147 -14.34 22.93 -13.75
C ILE A 147 -13.54 23.13 -15.03
N SER A 148 -14.19 23.10 -16.21
CA SER A 148 -13.53 23.36 -17.49
C SER A 148 -12.89 24.74 -17.54
N LYS A 149 -13.56 25.78 -17.03
CA LYS A 149 -12.98 27.13 -16.94
C LYS A 149 -11.78 27.20 -15.98
N ILE A 150 -11.85 26.52 -14.84
CA ILE A 150 -10.71 26.45 -13.90
C ILE A 150 -9.52 25.77 -14.57
N HIS A 151 -9.76 24.68 -15.29
CA HIS A 151 -8.70 23.98 -16.02
C HIS A 151 -8.07 24.85 -17.11
N GLU A 152 -8.88 25.59 -17.88
CA GLU A 152 -8.37 26.53 -18.88
C GLU A 152 -7.49 27.62 -18.24
N ILE A 153 -7.90 28.17 -17.10
CA ILE A 153 -7.11 29.17 -16.36
C ILE A 153 -5.80 28.56 -15.84
N TYR A 154 -5.85 27.32 -15.35
CA TYR A 154 -4.68 26.61 -14.87
C TYR A 154 -3.63 26.38 -15.97
N GLU A 155 -4.05 25.94 -17.16
CA GLU A 155 -3.13 25.77 -18.30
C GLU A 155 -2.50 27.11 -18.72
N LYS A 156 -3.28 28.20 -18.73
CA LYS A 156 -2.73 29.55 -18.99
C LYS A 156 -1.73 29.99 -17.92
N ALA A 157 -1.96 29.64 -16.66
CA ALA A 157 -1.03 29.97 -15.58
C ALA A 157 0.31 29.23 -15.74
N LEU A 158 0.29 27.96 -16.13
CA LEU A 158 1.49 27.18 -16.44
C LEU A 158 2.28 27.78 -17.62
N GLU A 159 1.59 28.28 -18.64
CA GLU A 159 2.22 28.96 -19.78
C GLU A 159 2.93 30.25 -19.33
N ILE A 160 2.29 31.07 -18.49
CA ILE A 160 2.88 32.28 -17.93
C ILE A 160 4.10 31.95 -17.07
N GLU A 161 4.03 30.93 -16.22
CA GLU A 161 5.16 30.49 -15.40
C GLU A 161 6.37 30.07 -16.27
N SER A 162 6.12 29.36 -17.37
CA SER A 162 7.15 29.02 -18.36
C SER A 162 7.79 30.25 -19.01
N ILE A 163 7.01 31.29 -19.30
CA ILE A 163 7.51 32.56 -19.85
C ILE A 163 8.37 33.29 -18.81
N LEU A 164 7.92 33.38 -17.57
CA LEU A 164 8.67 34.03 -16.48
C LEU A 164 10.04 33.37 -16.26
N HIS A 165 10.09 32.03 -16.26
CA HIS A 165 11.36 31.31 -16.16
C HIS A 165 12.30 31.63 -17.33
N LYS A 166 11.78 31.78 -18.55
CA LYS A 166 12.59 32.19 -19.71
C LYS A 166 13.11 33.62 -19.55
N GLU A 167 12.32 34.53 -18.99
CA GLU A 167 12.76 35.90 -18.71
C GLU A 167 13.90 35.94 -17.69
N GLU A 168 13.80 35.17 -16.61
CA GLU A 168 14.88 35.04 -15.61
C GLU A 168 16.18 34.55 -16.25
N SER A 169 16.11 33.52 -17.12
CA SER A 169 17.28 33.03 -17.85
C SER A 169 17.89 34.10 -18.78
N ILE A 170 17.07 34.94 -19.43
CA ILE A 170 17.55 36.05 -20.26
C ILE A 170 18.27 37.11 -19.42
N ILE A 171 17.77 37.40 -18.22
CA ILE A 171 18.40 38.35 -17.30
C ILE A 171 19.77 37.83 -16.86
N GLU A 172 19.90 36.56 -16.49
CA GLU A 172 21.18 35.93 -16.15
C GLU A 172 22.17 36.00 -17.32
N LEU A 173 21.74 35.66 -18.55
CA LEU A 173 22.59 35.73 -19.73
C LEU A 173 23.07 37.17 -20.02
N LYS A 174 22.23 38.19 -19.78
CA LYS A 174 22.64 39.60 -19.92
C LYS A 174 23.71 39.98 -18.90
N VAL A 175 23.61 39.50 -17.66
CA VAL A 175 24.63 39.72 -16.62
C VAL A 175 25.96 39.08 -17.04
N GLN A 176 25.93 37.81 -17.44
CA GLN A 176 27.12 37.11 -17.91
C GLN A 176 27.77 37.80 -19.12
N LEU A 177 26.98 38.28 -20.08
CA LEU A 177 27.49 39.02 -21.23
C LEU A 177 28.19 40.32 -20.81
N SER A 178 27.62 41.05 -19.85
CA SER A 178 28.23 42.28 -19.31
C SER A 178 29.59 42.01 -18.65
N GLU A 179 29.70 40.91 -17.90
CA GLU A 179 30.96 40.49 -17.29
C GLU A 179 32.01 40.13 -18.35
N VAL A 180 31.60 39.39 -19.40
CA VAL A 180 32.49 39.05 -20.52
C VAL A 180 32.97 40.31 -21.23
N CYS A 181 32.08 41.25 -21.55
CA CYS A 181 32.45 42.53 -22.16
C CYS A 181 33.44 43.32 -21.28
N SER A 182 33.22 43.34 -19.97
CA SER A 182 34.13 44.01 -19.02
C SER A 182 35.52 43.36 -19.01
N ARG A 183 35.59 42.03 -19.09
CA ARG A 183 36.86 41.29 -19.18
C ARG A 183 37.57 41.55 -20.51
N ILE A 184 36.85 41.55 -21.63
CA ILE A 184 37.42 41.90 -22.96
C ILE A 184 38.00 43.30 -22.91
N ASN A 185 37.23 44.30 -22.46
CA ASN A 185 37.71 45.68 -22.34
C ASN A 185 38.96 45.79 -21.45
N SER A 186 39.04 45.02 -20.36
CA SER A 186 40.21 44.98 -19.49
C SER A 186 41.44 44.40 -20.20
N ILE A 187 41.26 43.32 -20.97
CA ILE A 187 42.33 42.69 -21.77
C ILE A 187 42.79 43.64 -22.88
N GLU A 188 41.87 44.25 -23.62
CA GLU A 188 42.17 45.22 -24.67
C GLU A 188 43.01 46.38 -24.13
N ARG A 189 42.64 46.95 -22.97
CA ARG A 189 43.44 48.01 -22.33
C ARG A 189 44.86 47.54 -21.98
N LYS A 190 45.01 46.30 -21.51
CA LYS A 190 46.34 45.72 -21.19
C LYS A 190 47.19 45.54 -22.44
N ILE A 191 46.60 45.11 -23.55
CA ILE A 191 47.29 44.95 -24.83
C ILE A 191 47.75 46.31 -25.37
N VAL A 192 46.89 47.33 -25.32
CA VAL A 192 47.21 48.68 -25.82
C VAL A 192 48.25 49.39 -24.94
N SER A 193 48.39 49.01 -23.67
CA SER A 193 49.40 49.57 -22.75
C SER A 193 50.80 48.96 -22.87
N PHE A 194 50.99 47.95 -23.71
CA PHE A 194 52.27 47.34 -24.06
C PHE A 194 52.84 47.97 -25.34
#